data_AF-A0AAW1UKP4-F1
#
_entry.id   AF-A0AAW1UKP4-F1
#
_cell.length_a   1.000
_cell.length_b   1.000
_cell.length_c   1.000
_cell.angle_alpha   90.00
_cell.angle_beta   90.00
_cell.angle_gamma   90.00
#
_symmetry.space_group_name_H-M   'P 1'
#
loop_
_entity.id
_entity.type
_entity.pdbx_description
1 polymer ?
#
loop_
_entity_poly.entity_id
_entity_poly.type
_entity_poly.pdbx_seq_one_letter_code
_entity_poly.pdbx_strand_id
1 'polypeptide(L)'
;MMLHLTNLKSEFNRYFPYCEDKSIQKLIRNPFIVNVSEVSDEIQEGVIEMQHDTNLKDTFESGINLEDYWSQKAISFPKLRDIAIRHLVKWSLEDL
;
A
#
# COMPACT_ATOMS: atom_id res chain seq x y z
N MET A 1 -3.96 -4.42 34.09
CA MET A 1 -4.61 -3.57 33.06
C MET A 1 -3.58 -2.98 32.09
N MET A 2 -2.53 -2.28 32.55
CA MET A 2 -1.48 -1.75 31.66
C MET A 2 -0.78 -2.82 30.80
N LEU A 3 -0.38 -3.97 31.38
CA LEU A 3 0.27 -5.04 30.62
C LEU A 3 -0.56 -5.57 29.44
N HIS A 4 -1.89 -5.60 29.60
CA HIS A 4 -2.78 -6.12 28.57
C HIS A 4 -2.90 -5.15 27.39
N LEU A 5 -2.97 -3.84 27.67
CA LEU A 5 -2.94 -2.80 26.65
C LEU A 5 -1.58 -2.72 25.94
N THR A 6 -0.48 -2.91 26.67
CA THR A 6 0.87 -2.97 26.09
C THR A 6 1.01 -4.16 25.14
N ASN A 7 0.51 -5.35 25.53
CA ASN A 7 0.55 -6.54 24.67
C ASN A 7 -0.32 -6.37 23.44
N LEU A 8 -1.52 -5.81 23.57
CA LEU A 8 -2.39 -5.52 22.43
C LEU A 8 -1.73 -4.55 21.45
N LYS A 9 -1.12 -3.47 21.96
CA LYS A 9 -0.37 -2.50 21.14
C LYS A 9 0.83 -3.16 20.45
N SER A 10 1.55 -4.04 21.14
CA SER A 10 2.68 -4.78 20.57
C SER A 10 2.25 -5.71 19.44
N GLU A 11 1.19 -6.49 19.63
CA GLU A 11 0.66 -7.37 18.59
C GLU A 11 0.10 -6.56 17.42
N PHE A 12 -0.61 -5.46 17.68
CA PHE A 12 -1.07 -4.54 16.63
C PHE A 12 0.11 -4.01 15.81
N ASN A 13 1.17 -3.50 16.44
CA ASN A 13 2.37 -3.05 15.75
C ASN A 13 3.13 -4.18 15.04
N ARG A 14 3.00 -5.43 15.50
CA ARG A 14 3.59 -6.60 14.83
C ARG A 14 2.87 -6.90 13.52
N TYR A 15 1.54 -6.84 13.50
CA TYR A 15 0.74 -7.05 12.30
C TYR A 15 0.70 -5.81 11.38
N PHE A 16 0.85 -4.62 11.97
CA PHE A 16 0.85 -3.31 11.31
C PHE A 16 2.11 -2.51 11.68
N PRO A 17 3.31 -2.96 11.26
CA PRO A 17 4.56 -2.26 11.55
C PRO A 17 4.50 -0.82 11.05
N TYR A 18 5.06 0.09 11.84
CA TYR A 18 5.12 1.50 11.50
C TYR A 18 6.05 1.68 10.29
N CYS A 19 5.47 1.78 9.10
CA CYS A 19 6.18 2.04 7.86
C CYS A 19 6.10 3.54 7.55
N GLU A 20 7.11 4.28 8.01
CA GLU A 20 7.32 5.71 7.72
C GLU A 20 7.94 5.92 6.33
N ASP A 21 7.87 4.89 5.47
CA ASP A 21 8.53 4.88 4.19
C ASP A 21 7.76 5.75 3.19
N LYS A 22 8.29 6.95 2.96
CA LYS A 22 7.76 7.90 1.98
C LYS A 22 7.69 7.30 0.58
N SER A 23 8.55 6.34 0.24
CA SER A 23 8.50 5.66 -1.06
C SER A 23 7.23 4.83 -1.21
N ILE A 24 6.86 4.08 -0.18
CA ILE A 24 5.62 3.28 -0.12
C ILE A 24 4.41 4.21 -0.16
N GLN A 25 4.45 5.34 0.56
CA GLN A 25 3.35 6.31 0.50
C GLN A 25 3.16 6.89 -0.92
N LYS A 26 4.26 7.23 -1.62
CA LYS A 26 4.21 7.69 -3.01
C LYS A 26 3.66 6.61 -3.93
N LEU A 27 4.15 5.37 -3.79
CA LEU A 27 3.69 4.20 -4.54
C LEU A 27 2.18 4.00 -4.40
N ILE A 28 1.66 4.05 -3.17
CA ILE A 28 0.23 3.84 -2.91
C ILE A 28 -0.61 4.97 -3.49
N ARG A 29 -0.12 6.22 -3.42
CA ARG A 29 -0.83 7.36 -4.00
C ARG A 29 -0.85 7.34 -5.51
N ASN A 30 0.26 6.96 -6.14
CA ASN A 30 0.32 6.81 -7.58
C ASN A 30 1.47 5.86 -7.98
N PRO A 31 1.16 4.60 -8.34
CA PRO A 31 2.17 3.62 -8.72
C PRO A 31 2.78 3.91 -10.10
N PHE A 32 2.17 4.76 -10.92
CA PHE A 32 2.58 5.06 -12.30
C PHE A 32 3.64 6.16 -12.43
N ILE A 33 3.90 6.90 -11.35
CA ILE A 33 4.88 8.00 -11.34
C ILE A 33 5.97 7.82 -10.26
N VAL A 34 5.86 6.78 -9.43
CA VAL A 34 6.85 6.52 -8.39
C VAL A 34 8.17 6.09 -9.02
N ASN A 35 9.28 6.57 -8.46
CA ASN A 35 10.59 6.13 -8.87
C ASN A 35 10.86 4.73 -8.30
N VAL A 36 11.08 3.76 -9.20
CA VAL A 36 11.32 2.36 -8.83
C VAL A 36 12.55 2.20 -7.95
N SER A 37 13.58 3.02 -8.11
CA SER A 37 14.78 2.93 -7.24
C SER A 37 14.56 3.42 -5.82
N GLU A 38 13.42 4.08 -5.53
CA GLU A 38 13.06 4.50 -4.17
C GLU A 38 12.36 3.38 -3.38
N VAL A 39 11.83 2.34 -4.05
CA VAL A 39 11.15 1.23 -3.38
C VAL A 39 12.10 0.04 -3.14
N SER A 40 11.76 -0.83 -2.19
CA SER A 40 12.59 -2.00 -1.88
C SER A 40 12.72 -2.96 -3.07
N ASP A 41 13.90 -3.54 -3.23
CA ASP A 41 14.23 -4.45 -4.34
C ASP A 41 13.22 -5.60 -4.50
N GLU A 42 12.64 -6.07 -3.39
CA GLU A 42 11.64 -7.14 -3.40
C GLU A 42 10.38 -6.80 -4.24
N ILE A 43 10.00 -5.52 -4.28
CA ILE A 43 8.78 -5.07 -4.95
C ILE A 43 9.04 -4.33 -6.26
N GLN A 44 10.30 -4.01 -6.58
CA GLN A 44 10.67 -3.25 -7.79
C GLN A 44 10.12 -3.90 -9.07
N GLU A 45 10.30 -5.21 -9.24
CA GLU A 45 9.80 -5.94 -10.41
C GLU A 45 8.28 -5.76 -10.57
N GLY A 46 7.53 -5.95 -9.49
CA GLY A 46 6.08 -5.78 -9.52
C GLY A 46 5.65 -4.34 -9.81
N VAL A 47 6.40 -3.34 -9.33
CA VAL A 47 6.13 -1.94 -9.66
C VAL A 47 6.40 -1.67 -11.14
N ILE A 48 7.51 -2.19 -11.69
CA ILE A 48 7.84 -2.06 -13.11
C ILE A 48 6.74 -2.69 -13.96
N GLU A 49 6.35 -3.93 -13.68
CA GLU A 49 5.29 -4.63 -14.42
C GLU A 49 3.97 -3.85 -14.35
N MET A 50 3.58 -3.38 -13.17
CA MET A 50 2.36 -2.59 -12.99
C MET A 50 2.41 -1.27 -13.75
N GLN A 51 3.56 -0.58 -13.79
CA GLN A 51 3.75 0.66 -14.55
C GLN A 51 3.59 0.48 -16.06
N HIS A 52 3.91 -0.72 -16.57
CA HIS A 52 3.77 -1.06 -17.99
C HIS A 52 2.37 -1.58 -18.35
N ASP A 53 1.53 -1.89 -17.37
CA ASP A 53 0.14 -2.31 -17.59
C ASP A 53 -0.73 -1.08 -17.91
N THR A 54 -0.98 -0.85 -19.20
CA THR A 54 -1.79 0.27 -19.67
C THR A 54 -3.25 0.18 -19.23
N ASN A 55 -3.80 -1.03 -19.05
CA ASN A 55 -5.19 -1.18 -18.60
C ASN A 55 -5.34 -0.71 -17.16
N LEU A 56 -4.40 -1.10 -16.30
CA LEU A 56 -4.36 -0.64 -14.92
C LEU A 56 -4.11 0.87 -14.82
N LYS A 57 -3.31 1.42 -15.73
CA LYS A 57 -3.06 2.86 -15.82
C LYS A 57 -4.31 3.64 -16.23
N ASP A 58 -4.96 3.24 -17.31
CA ASP A 58 -6.19 3.88 -17.80
C ASP A 58 -7.30 3.79 -16.73
N THR A 59 -7.40 2.65 -16.05
CA THR A 59 -8.35 2.47 -14.94
C THR A 59 -8.04 3.41 -13.78
N PHE A 60 -6.77 3.60 -13.42
CA PHE A 60 -6.37 4.55 -12.39
C PHE A 60 -6.71 6.00 -12.77
N GLU A 61 -6.40 6.38 -14.01
CA GLU A 61 -6.66 7.73 -14.55
C GLU A 61 -8.15 8.03 -14.74
N SER A 62 -9.01 7.00 -14.79
CA SER A 62 -10.48 7.16 -14.84
C SER A 62 -11.10 7.81 -13.60
N GLY A 63 -10.34 8.00 -12.52
CA GLY A 63 -10.79 8.68 -11.30
C GLY A 63 -11.45 7.78 -10.26
N ILE A 64 -11.23 6.46 -10.33
CA ILE A 64 -11.59 5.54 -9.25
C ILE A 64 -10.85 5.92 -7.96
N ASN A 65 -11.50 5.75 -6.80
CA ASN A 65 -10.83 6.02 -5.52
C ASN A 65 -9.68 5.02 -5.27
N LEU A 66 -8.74 5.40 -4.41
CA LEU A 66 -7.55 4.59 -4.14
C LEU A 66 -7.89 3.25 -3.48
N GLU A 67 -8.86 3.21 -2.59
CA GLU A 67 -9.26 2.01 -1.86
C GLU A 67 -9.84 0.94 -2.80
N ASP A 68 -10.75 1.33 -3.68
CA ASP A 68 -11.35 0.48 -4.72
C ASP A 68 -10.32 0.10 -5.78
N TYR A 69 -9.40 1.00 -6.12
CA TYR A 69 -8.32 0.67 -7.05
C TYR A 69 -7.45 -0.48 -6.51
N TRP A 70 -6.92 -0.31 -5.30
CA TRP A 70 -6.05 -1.31 -4.69
C TRP A 70 -6.80 -2.59 -4.32
N SER A 71 -8.06 -2.50 -3.89
CA SER A 71 -8.85 -3.69 -3.51
C SER A 71 -9.43 -4.47 -4.69
N GLN A 72 -9.86 -3.81 -5.77
CA GLN A 72 -10.64 -4.43 -6.86
C GLN A 72 -9.92 -4.48 -8.21
N LYS A 73 -8.96 -3.59 -8.48
CA LYS A 73 -8.33 -3.47 -9.81
C LYS A 73 -6.91 -4.00 -9.83
N ALA A 74 -6.11 -3.72 -8.80
CA ALA A 74 -4.74 -4.24 -8.67
C ALA A 74 -4.67 -5.73 -8.22
N ILE A 75 -5.62 -6.57 -8.63
CA ILE A 75 -5.74 -7.96 -8.16
C ILE A 75 -4.53 -8.80 -8.61
N SER A 76 -4.01 -8.53 -9.80
CA SER A 76 -2.84 -9.21 -10.40
C SER A 76 -1.54 -8.99 -9.63
N PHE A 77 -1.49 -7.99 -8.74
CA PHE A 77 -0.29 -7.62 -7.98
C PHE A 77 -0.51 -7.81 -6.46
N PRO A 78 -0.62 -9.07 -5.97
CA PRO A 78 -1.04 -9.36 -4.61
C PRO A 78 -0.10 -8.79 -3.53
N LYS A 79 1.21 -8.72 -3.79
CA LYS A 79 2.19 -8.13 -2.86
C LYS A 79 2.00 -6.61 -2.73
N LEU A 80 1.93 -5.90 -3.86
CA LEU A 80 1.70 -4.45 -3.88
C LEU A 80 0.35 -4.10 -3.26
N ARG A 81 -0.67 -4.90 -3.57
CA ARG A 81 -2.00 -4.77 -2.97
C ARG A 81 -1.98 -4.93 -1.46
N ASP A 82 -1.32 -5.95 -0.94
CA ASP A 82 -1.24 -6.18 0.51
C ASP A 82 -0.55 -5.01 1.23
N ILE A 83 0.52 -4.47 0.65
CA ILE A 83 1.21 -3.27 1.15
C ILE A 83 0.25 -2.06 1.15
N ALA A 84 -0.43 -1.82 0.03
CA ALA A 84 -1.33 -0.69 -0.13
C ALA A 84 -2.52 -0.76 0.84
N ILE A 85 -3.17 -1.93 0.95
CA ILE A 85 -4.32 -2.13 1.85
C ILE A 85 -3.88 -1.97 3.31
N ARG A 86 -2.75 -2.55 3.73
CA ARG A 86 -2.26 -2.38 5.11
C ARG A 86 -2.00 -0.91 5.45
N HIS A 87 -1.48 -0.16 4.49
CA HIS A 87 -1.28 1.28 4.66
C HIS A 87 -2.63 1.99 4.72
N LEU A 88 -3.51 1.85 3.73
CA LEU A 88 -4.80 2.55 3.66
C LEU A 88 -5.72 2.26 4.85
N VAL A 89 -5.83 1.00 5.28
CA VAL A 89 -6.64 0.60 6.45
C VAL A 89 -6.13 1.26 7.73
N LYS A 90 -4.83 1.46 7.85
CA LYS A 90 -4.23 2.12 9.02
C LYS A 90 -4.63 3.60 9.09
N TRP A 91 -4.67 4.31 7.97
CA TRP A 91 -5.12 5.72 7.94
C TRP A 91 -6.59 5.84 8.35
N SER A 92 -7.45 4.93 7.90
CA SER A 92 -8.85 4.89 8.35
C SER A 92 -9.02 4.62 9.86
N LEU A 93 -8.03 4.01 10.51
CA LEU A 93 -8.02 3.74 11.95
C LEU A 93 -7.39 4.87 12.77
N GLU A 94 -6.56 5.73 12.18
CA GLU A 94 -5.98 6.91 12.85
C GLU A 94 -6.97 8.07 12.99
N ASP A 95 -8.05 8.07 12.20
CA ASP A 95 -9.15 9.05 12.23
C ASP A 95 -10.30 8.69 13.21
N LEU A 96 -10.17 7.61 14.00
CA LEU A 96 -11.14 7.14 15.02
C LEU A 96 -10.64 7.40 16.45
#